data_AF-A0A0G0DSE8-F1
#
_entry.id   AF-A0A0G0DSE8-F1
#
_cell.length_a   1.000
_cell.length_b   1.000
_cell.length_c   1.000
_cell.angle_alpha   90.00
_cell.angle_beta   90.00
_cell.angle_gamma   90.00
#
_symmetry.space_group_name_H-M   'P 1'
#
loop_
_entity.id
_entity.type
_entity.pdbx_description
1 polymer ?
#
loop_
_entity_poly.entity_id
_entity_poly.type
_entity_poly.pdbx_seq_one_letter_code
_entity_poly.pdbx_strand_id
1 'polypeptide(L)'
;MVESILTKLLGEISATQNYKTSVDRFKIILPEIEKILNQRVLFYFASEVGIDNNSMINDEDAFIIENLLSVPSTKKGLVLILHSNGGYSTSAERIIDVCKNYCKEKKRWQ
;
A
#
# COMPACT_ATOMS: atom_id res chain seq x y z
N MET A 1 5.41 -10.18 -17.66
CA MET A 1 4.38 -11.03 -17.02
C MET A 1 3.83 -10.37 -15.75
N VAL A 2 4.69 -9.97 -14.80
CA VAL A 2 4.27 -9.24 -13.57
C VAL A 2 3.61 -7.90 -13.88
N GLU A 3 4.19 -7.11 -14.79
CA GLU A 3 3.58 -5.83 -15.23
C GLU A 3 2.17 -6.05 -15.80
N SER A 4 1.98 -7.06 -16.65
CA SER A 4 0.65 -7.36 -17.22
C SER A 4 -0.40 -7.71 -16.16
N ILE A 5 -0.02 -8.42 -15.09
CA ILE A 5 -0.92 -8.75 -13.98
C ILE A 5 -1.22 -7.49 -13.17
N LEU A 6 -0.17 -6.71 -12.84
CA LEU A 6 -0.30 -5.48 -12.06
C LEU A 6 -1.16 -4.43 -12.79
N THR A 7 -0.92 -4.20 -14.08
CA THR A 7 -1.67 -3.23 -14.89
C THR A 7 -3.14 -3.63 -15.05
N LYS A 8 -3.42 -4.93 -15.21
CA LYS A 8 -4.81 -5.43 -15.31
C LYS A 8 -5.54 -5.27 -13.97
N LEU A 9 -4.87 -5.55 -12.86
CA LEU A 9 -5.38 -5.34 -11.50
C LEU A 9 -5.64 -3.87 -11.18
N LEU A 10 -4.67 -3.01 -11.48
CA LEU A 10 -4.83 -1.57 -11.30
C LEU A 10 -6.00 -1.06 -12.13
N GLY A 11 -6.16 -1.53 -13.38
CA GLY A 11 -7.30 -1.19 -14.21
C GLY A 11 -8.65 -1.62 -13.63
N GLU A 12 -8.75 -2.83 -13.06
CA GLU A 12 -9.99 -3.32 -12.43
C GLU A 12 -10.35 -2.56 -11.15
N ILE A 13 -9.35 -2.13 -10.38
CA ILE A 13 -9.54 -1.38 -9.13
C ILE A 13 -9.92 0.06 -9.40
N SER A 14 -9.28 0.70 -10.38
CA SER A 14 -9.68 2.04 -10.82
C SER A 14 -11.09 2.08 -11.40
N ALA A 15 -11.60 0.95 -11.93
CA ALA A 15 -12.96 0.84 -12.44
C ALA A 15 -14.03 0.67 -11.34
N THR A 16 -13.64 0.35 -10.10
CA THR A 16 -14.58 0.07 -9.01
C THR A 16 -14.65 1.22 -8.02
N GLN A 17 -15.76 1.95 -8.01
CA GLN A 17 -16.05 2.99 -7.01
C GLN A 17 -16.39 2.43 -5.60
N ASN A 18 -16.29 1.11 -5.39
CA ASN A 18 -16.65 0.47 -4.13
C ASN A 18 -15.40 -0.05 -3.39
N TYR A 19 -14.95 0.74 -2.41
CA TYR A 19 -13.87 0.45 -1.47
C TYR A 19 -13.83 -1.01 -1.02
N LYS A 20 -14.97 -1.54 -0.54
CA LYS A 20 -15.04 -2.87 0.08
C LYS A 20 -14.73 -3.97 -0.94
N THR A 21 -15.28 -3.84 -2.14
CA THR A 21 -15.01 -4.79 -3.23
C THR A 21 -13.55 -4.75 -3.67
N SER A 22 -12.94 -3.56 -3.73
CA SER A 22 -11.53 -3.40 -4.07
C SER A 22 -10.61 -4.02 -3.01
N VAL A 23 -10.90 -3.80 -1.72
CA VAL A 23 -10.17 -4.43 -0.60
C VAL A 23 -10.27 -5.95 -0.63
N ASP A 24 -11.47 -6.50 -0.80
CA ASP A 24 -11.68 -7.96 -0.78
C ASP A 24 -10.99 -8.66 -1.95
N ARG A 25 -11.00 -8.05 -3.14
CA ARG A 25 -10.25 -8.56 -4.30
C ARG A 25 -8.75 -8.51 -4.07
N PHE A 26 -8.24 -7.41 -3.51
CA PHE A 26 -6.81 -7.29 -3.26
C PHE A 26 -6.31 -8.34 -2.28
N LYS A 27 -7.08 -8.64 -1.23
CA LYS A 27 -6.74 -9.69 -0.26
C LYS A 27 -6.53 -11.07 -0.89
N ILE A 28 -7.30 -11.40 -1.92
CA ILE A 28 -7.20 -12.69 -2.62
C ILE A 28 -5.87 -12.79 -3.37
N ILE A 29 -5.40 -11.69 -3.96
CA ILE A 29 -4.29 -11.69 -4.91
C ILE A 29 -2.97 -11.27 -4.24
N LEU A 30 -3.04 -10.59 -3.09
CA LEU A 30 -1.89 -10.17 -2.31
C LEU A 30 -0.86 -11.29 -2.10
N PRO A 31 -1.22 -12.53 -1.72
CA PRO A 31 -0.26 -13.61 -1.52
C PRO A 31 0.48 -14.00 -2.80
N GLU A 32 -0.18 -13.93 -3.96
CA GLU A 32 0.44 -14.21 -5.25
C GLU A 32 1.46 -13.13 -5.62
N ILE A 33 1.11 -11.86 -5.41
CA ILE A 33 2.02 -10.72 -5.67
C ILE A 33 3.23 -10.80 -4.72
N GLU A 34 3.01 -11.03 -3.43
CA GLU A 34 4.09 -11.20 -2.46
C GLU A 34 5.00 -12.40 -2.78
N LYS A 35 4.43 -13.48 -3.30
CA LYS A 35 5.19 -14.66 -3.76
C LYS A 35 6.05 -14.33 -4.97
N ILE A 36 5.48 -13.64 -5.97
CA ILE A 36 6.17 -13.28 -7.21
C ILE A 36 7.29 -12.28 -6.95
N LEU A 37 7.03 -11.25 -6.15
CA LEU A 37 7.99 -10.18 -5.87
C LEU A 37 8.99 -10.58 -4.79
N ASN A 38 8.68 -11.60 -3.99
CA ASN A 38 9.40 -11.97 -2.78
C ASN A 38 9.62 -10.77 -1.83
N GLN A 39 8.65 -9.87 -1.81
CA GLN A 39 8.63 -8.66 -1.00
C GLN A 39 7.31 -8.61 -0.23
N ARG A 40 7.29 -7.89 0.89
CA ARG A 40 6.06 -7.56 1.58
C ARG A 40 5.28 -6.57 0.72
N VAL A 41 4.00 -6.82 0.49
CA VAL A 41 3.15 -5.90 -0.26
C VAL A 41 2.14 -5.32 0.72
N LEU A 42 2.14 -3.99 0.84
CA LEU A 42 1.15 -3.25 1.59
C LEU A 42 0.28 -2.49 0.60
N PHE A 43 -1.01 -2.82 0.58
CA PHE A 43 -1.99 -2.04 -0.17
C PHE A 43 -2.71 -1.13 0.79
N TYR A 44 -2.71 0.17 0.51
CA TYR A 44 -3.35 1.17 1.34
C TYR A 44 -4.27 2.06 0.50
N PHE A 45 -5.53 2.09 0.89
CA PHE A 45 -6.50 3.04 0.38
C PHE A 45 -6.55 4.20 1.38
N ALA A 46 -6.30 5.42 0.91
CA ALA A 46 -6.53 6.59 1.75
C ALA A 46 -8.00 6.59 2.20
N SER A 47 -8.22 7.06 3.42
CA SER A 47 -9.55 7.23 4.01
C SER A 47 -10.50 7.83 2.96
N GLU A 48 -11.68 7.22 2.76
CA GLU A 48 -12.77 7.70 1.88
C GLU A 48 -12.68 7.41 0.35
N VAL A 49 -11.76 6.55 -0.11
CA VAL A 49 -11.77 6.12 -1.54
C VAL A 49 -13.12 5.53 -1.92
N GLY A 50 -13.87 6.22 -2.79
CA GLY A 50 -15.19 5.81 -3.29
C GLY A 50 -16.40 6.36 -2.51
N ILE A 51 -16.16 7.19 -1.49
CA ILE A 51 -17.23 7.87 -0.74
C ILE A 51 -17.33 9.34 -1.20
N ASP A 52 -16.21 10.00 -1.47
CA ASP A 52 -16.18 11.34 -2.07
C ASP A 52 -14.88 11.61 -2.85
N ASN A 53 -14.81 12.79 -3.49
CA ASN A 53 -13.63 13.26 -4.23
C ASN A 53 -12.44 13.63 -3.31
N ASN A 54 -12.55 13.48 -1.99
CA ASN A 54 -11.63 14.02 -1.00
C ASN A 54 -10.72 12.98 -0.34
N SER A 55 -10.55 11.79 -0.94
CA SER A 55 -9.69 10.73 -0.42
C SER A 55 -8.19 11.10 -0.48
N MET A 56 -7.80 12.00 0.40
CA MET A 56 -6.52 12.66 0.47
C MET A 56 -5.67 12.07 1.59
N ILE A 57 -4.40 11.82 1.29
CA ILE A 57 -3.41 11.43 2.29
C ILE A 57 -3.27 12.53 3.34
N ASN A 58 -3.36 12.14 4.60
CA ASN A 58 -3.18 12.94 5.79
C ASN A 58 -2.28 12.22 6.82
N ASP A 59 -2.04 12.87 7.96
CA ASP A 59 -1.11 12.35 8.98
C ASP A 59 -1.61 11.07 9.68
N GLU A 60 -2.92 10.84 9.74
CA GLU A 60 -3.50 9.61 10.27
C GLU A 60 -3.16 8.43 9.37
N ASP A 61 -3.19 8.61 8.05
CA ASP A 61 -2.80 7.57 7.10
C ASP A 61 -1.34 7.15 7.29
N ALA A 62 -0.44 8.10 7.56
CA ALA A 62 0.96 7.83 7.85
C ALA A 62 1.13 6.99 9.13
N PHE A 63 0.37 7.31 10.18
CA PHE A 63 0.34 6.55 11.43
C PHE A 63 -0.21 5.12 11.22
N ILE A 64 -1.27 4.96 10.42
CA ILE A 64 -1.82 3.64 10.10
C ILE A 64 -0.79 2.80 9.34
N ILE A 65 -0.12 3.37 8.35
CA ILE A 65 0.93 2.66 7.58
C ILE A 65 2.08 2.24 8.50
N GLU A 66 2.52 3.10 9.41
CA GLU A 66 3.55 2.79 10.40
C GLU A 66 3.14 1.58 11.27
N ASN A 67 1.91 1.59 11.79
CA ASN A 67 1.37 0.47 12.57
C ASN A 67 1.28 -0.82 11.75
N LEU A 68 0.84 -0.76 10.50
CA LEU A 68 0.81 -1.92 9.61
C LEU A 68 2.22 -2.48 9.39
N LEU A 69 3.22 -1.62 9.19
CA LEU A 69 4.61 -2.03 8.98
C LEU A 69 5.27 -2.60 10.25
N SER A 70 4.81 -2.23 11.44
CA SER A 70 5.29 -2.80 12.72
C SER A 70 5.06 -4.31 12.83
N VAL A 71 4.06 -4.86 12.12
CA VAL A 71 3.79 -6.30 12.10
C VAL A 71 4.99 -7.03 11.48
N PRO A 72 5.60 -8.02 12.17
CA PRO A 72 6.76 -8.73 11.67
C PRO A 72 6.49 -9.43 10.33
N SER A 73 7.43 -9.28 9.39
CA SER A 73 7.46 -10.03 8.13
C SER A 73 8.83 -10.62 7.91
N THR A 74 8.85 -11.82 7.31
CA THR A 74 10.06 -12.52 6.86
C THR A 74 10.59 -11.98 5.53
N LYS A 75 9.81 -11.13 4.84
CA LYS A 75 10.22 -10.47 3.59
C LYS A 75 11.15 -9.29 3.87
N LYS A 76 12.16 -9.12 3.02
CA LYS A 76 13.22 -8.10 3.19
C LYS A 76 12.95 -6.78 2.48
N GLY A 77 12.04 -6.77 1.51
CA GLY A 77 11.64 -5.56 0.77
C GLY A 77 10.17 -5.23 0.99
N LEU A 78 9.81 -4.00 0.66
CA LEU A 78 8.46 -3.46 0.78
C LEU A 78 8.02 -2.90 -0.57
N VAL A 79 6.81 -3.27 -0.99
CA VAL A 79 6.05 -2.59 -2.04
C VAL A 79 4.84 -1.97 -1.37
N LEU A 80 4.78 -0.64 -1.40
CA LEU A 80 3.60 0.10 -0.98
C LEU A 80 2.81 0.49 -2.23
N ILE A 81 1.55 0.06 -2.30
CA ILE A 81 0.60 0.51 -3.32
C ILE A 81 -0.40 1.42 -2.63
N LEU A 82 -0.39 2.69 -3.05
CA LEU A 82 -1.25 3.74 -2.52
C LEU A 82 -2.34 4.05 -3.53
N HIS A 83 -3.58 4.06 -3.06
CA HIS A 83 -4.72 4.54 -3.83
C HIS A 83 -5.32 5.77 -3.14
N SER A 84 -5.16 6.94 -3.77
CA SER A 84 -5.55 8.24 -3.21
C SER A 84 -5.64 9.31 -4.31
N ASN A 85 -6.42 10.38 -4.06
CA ASN A 85 -6.55 11.56 -4.93
C ASN A 85 -5.48 12.63 -4.68
N GLY A 86 -4.39 12.30 -3.96
CA GLY A 86 -3.35 13.25 -3.57
C GLY A 86 -3.34 13.45 -2.06
N GLY A 87 -2.91 14.61 -1.55
CA GLY A 87 -2.89 14.83 -0.10
C GLY A 87 -1.92 15.92 0.32
N TYR A 88 -1.68 15.96 1.63
CA TYR A 88 -0.70 16.88 2.22
C TYR A 88 0.72 16.37 1.96
N SER A 89 1.60 17.25 1.47
CA SER A 89 2.99 16.91 1.17
C SER A 89 3.74 16.39 2.38
N THR A 90 3.53 16.98 3.55
CA THR A 90 4.14 16.57 4.82
C THR A 90 3.75 15.15 5.20
N SER A 91 2.49 14.78 4.99
CA SER A 91 2.01 13.42 5.26
C SER A 91 2.60 12.41 4.28
N ALA A 92 2.71 12.77 3.00
CA ALA A 92 3.37 11.93 2.00
C ALA A 92 4.86 11.71 2.30
N GLU A 93 5.58 12.76 2.72
CA GLU A 93 6.97 12.66 3.17
C GLU A 93 7.12 11.73 4.37
N ARG A 94 6.21 11.83 5.35
CA ARG A 94 6.20 10.95 6.52
C ARG A 94 5.97 9.49 6.13
N ILE A 95 5.08 9.20 5.19
CA ILE A 95 4.88 7.83 4.66
C ILE A 95 6.18 7.30 4.03
N ILE A 96 6.86 8.13 3.24
CA ILE A 96 8.14 7.77 2.62
C ILE A 96 9.18 7.44 3.70
N ASP A 97 9.27 8.25 4.75
CA ASP A 97 10.24 8.03 5.84
C ASP A 97 9.94 6.79 6.66
N VAL A 98 8.67 6.52 6.97
CA VAL A 98 8.20 5.27 7.57
C VAL A 98 8.63 4.07 6.72
N CYS A 99 8.41 4.12 5.41
CA CYS A 99 8.81 3.04 4.49
C CYS A 99 10.34 2.85 4.42
N LYS A 100 11.10 3.95 4.39
CA LYS A 100 12.57 3.91 4.39
C LYS A 100 13.11 3.31 5.68
N ASN A 101 12.56 3.71 6.82
CA ASN A 101 12.97 3.21 8.13
C ASN A 101 12.71 1.71 8.27
N TYR A 102 11.51 1.25 7.87
CA TYR A 102 11.20 -0.17 7.78
C TYR A 102 12.25 -0.95 6.96
N CYS A 103 12.61 -0.44 5.78
CA CYS A 103 13.60 -1.09 4.92
C CYS A 103 15.03 -1.05 5.50
N LYS A 104 15.40 0.00 6.25
CA LYS A 104 16.72 0.12 6.91
C LYS A 104 16.85 -0.84 8.08
N GLU A 105 15.83 -0.94 8.94
CA GLU A 105 15.83 -1.86 10.07
C GLU A 105 16.03 -3.31 9.61
N LYS A 106 15.38 -3.71 8.51
CA LYS A 106 15.55 -5.05 7.92
C LYS A 106 16.93 -5.31 7.33
N LYS A 107 17.70 -4.27 7.00
CA LYS A 107 19.12 -4.40 6.58
C LYS A 107 20.08 -4.50 7.76
N ARG A 108 19.72 -3.99 8.94
CA ARG A 108 20.62 -3.93 10.11
C ARG A 108 20.76 -5.28 10.85
N TRP A 109 19.77 -6.16 10.73
CA TRP A 109 19.80 -7.52 11.30
C TRP A 109 20.33 -8.57 10.30
N GLN A 110 21.31 -8.19 9.47
CA GLN A 110 21.98 -9.05 8.50
C GLN A 110 23.36 -9.48 8.99
#